data_AF-A0A1K2IMC7-F1
#
_entry.id   AF-A0A1K2IMC7-F1
#
_cell.length_a   1.000
_cell.length_b   1.000
_cell.length_c   1.000
_cell.angle_alpha   90.00
_cell.angle_beta   90.00
_cell.angle_gamma   90.00
#
_symmetry.space_group_name_H-M   'P 1'
#
loop_
_entity.id
_entity.type
_entity.pdbx_description
1 polymer ?
#
loop_
_entity_poly.entity_id
_entity_poly.type
_entity_poly.pdbx_seq_one_letter_code
_entity_poly.pdbx_strand_id
1 'polypeptide(L)'
;MVINCICLAYINVSNELQGNNNINFKSKVMAKNKPVGDNARKGAVKQRSQVLNTKTNLYVKRDTETGKFMDVKTSGGKFKGVRKEK
;
A
#
# COMPACT_ATOMS: atom_id res chain seq x y z
N MET A 1 31.74 -60.18 -34.13
CA MET A 1 30.83 -60.84 -33.18
C MET A 1 30.89 -60.08 -31.85
N VAL A 2 30.81 -58.75 -31.88
CA VAL A 2 29.61 -57.90 -31.75
C VAL A 2 28.62 -58.36 -30.67
N ILE A 3 28.42 -57.50 -29.68
CA ILE A 3 27.25 -57.37 -28.81
C ILE A 3 27.01 -58.54 -27.85
N ASN A 4 27.58 -58.50 -26.63
CA ASN A 4 26.84 -58.98 -25.44
C ASN A 4 27.41 -58.69 -24.03
N CYS A 5 28.42 -57.83 -23.84
CA CYS A 5 28.78 -57.40 -22.47
C CYS A 5 28.47 -55.94 -22.16
N ILE A 6 27.96 -55.17 -23.13
CA ILE A 6 27.56 -53.77 -22.91
C ILE A 6 26.31 -53.67 -22.00
N CYS A 7 25.57 -54.77 -21.78
CA CYS A 7 24.28 -54.74 -21.10
C CYS A 7 24.32 -54.84 -19.56
N LEU A 8 25.48 -55.04 -18.90
CA LEU A 8 25.53 -55.24 -17.45
C LEU A 8 26.20 -54.12 -16.65
N ALA A 9 26.82 -53.13 -17.31
CA ALA A 9 27.31 -51.93 -16.62
C ALA A 9 26.24 -50.82 -16.49
N TYR A 10 25.09 -50.98 -17.16
CA TYR A 10 24.11 -49.90 -17.31
C TYR A 10 23.16 -49.69 -16.12
N ILE A 11 23.32 -50.43 -15.01
CA ILE A 11 22.30 -50.44 -13.94
C ILE A 11 22.80 -49.90 -12.58
N ASN A 12 24.10 -49.76 -12.33
CA ASN A 12 24.57 -49.51 -10.95
C ASN A 12 25.46 -48.28 -10.72
N VAL A 13 25.52 -47.30 -11.63
CA VAL A 13 26.24 -46.03 -11.38
C VAL A 13 25.38 -44.82 -11.74
N SER A 14 24.23 -44.70 -11.08
CA SER A 14 23.40 -43.49 -11.14
C SER A 14 22.80 -43.07 -9.79
N ASN A 15 23.16 -43.74 -8.69
CA ASN A 15 22.70 -43.41 -7.35
C ASN A 15 23.88 -43.02 -6.47
N GLU A 16 24.29 -41.75 -6.56
CA GLU A 16 24.83 -40.94 -5.46
C GLU A 16 25.50 -39.72 -6.06
N LEU A 17 24.78 -38.59 -6.10
CA LEU A 17 25.25 -37.31 -5.60
C LEU A 17 24.00 -36.47 -5.33
N GLN A 18 23.52 -36.54 -4.09
CA GLN A 18 22.67 -35.51 -3.49
C GLN A 18 23.47 -34.21 -3.42
N GLY A 19 23.43 -33.44 -4.50
CA GLY A 19 24.03 -32.11 -4.60
C GLY A 19 22.95 -31.05 -4.55
N ASN A 20 22.63 -30.59 -3.34
CA ASN A 20 21.73 -29.47 -3.07
C ASN A 20 22.25 -28.18 -3.71
N ASN A 21 21.84 -27.89 -4.94
CA ASN A 21 21.97 -26.54 -5.49
C ASN A 21 20.64 -25.82 -5.32
N ASN A 22 20.42 -25.38 -4.08
CA ASN A 22 19.46 -24.33 -3.74
C ASN A 22 19.85 -23.04 -4.49
N ILE A 23 19.51 -22.98 -5.78
CA ILE A 23 19.42 -21.70 -6.46
C ILE A 23 18.09 -21.10 -6.06
N ASN A 24 18.09 -20.45 -4.88
CA ASN A 24 17.16 -19.40 -4.55
C ASN A 24 17.40 -18.23 -5.52
N PHE A 25 17.05 -18.41 -6.79
CA PHE A 25 16.87 -17.29 -7.68
C PHE A 25 15.53 -16.69 -7.27
N LYS A 26 15.60 -15.86 -6.22
CA LYS A 26 14.58 -14.92 -5.81
C LYS A 26 13.74 -14.59 -7.04
N SER A 27 12.46 -14.93 -6.99
CA SER A 27 11.50 -14.38 -7.94
C SER A 27 11.88 -12.91 -8.07
N LYS A 28 12.25 -12.47 -9.27
CA LYS A 28 12.44 -11.06 -9.54
C LYS A 28 11.05 -10.46 -9.35
N VAL A 29 10.73 -10.13 -8.10
CA VAL A 29 9.70 -9.19 -7.72
C VAL A 29 10.04 -7.99 -8.58
N MET A 30 9.26 -7.80 -9.63
CA MET A 30 9.38 -6.60 -10.44
C MET A 30 9.34 -5.46 -9.43
N ALA A 31 10.36 -4.60 -9.46
CA ALA A 31 10.30 -3.36 -8.69
C ALA A 31 9.08 -2.60 -9.22
N LYS A 32 7.93 -2.80 -8.58
CA LYS A 32 6.73 -2.02 -8.83
C LYS A 32 7.11 -0.63 -8.35
N ASN A 33 7.38 0.27 -9.30
CA ASN A 33 7.22 1.69 -9.03
C ASN A 33 5.76 1.83 -8.61
N LYS A 34 5.51 1.91 -7.30
CA LYS A 34 4.19 2.29 -6.79
C LYS A 34 3.80 3.55 -7.57
N PRO A 35 2.58 3.67 -8.12
CA PRO A 35 2.18 4.90 -8.78
C PRO A 35 2.54 6.05 -7.85
N VAL A 36 3.41 6.94 -8.32
CA VAL A 36 3.92 8.03 -7.51
C VAL A 36 2.74 8.95 -7.30
N GLY A 37 2.27 8.99 -6.05
CA GLY A 37 1.31 9.97 -5.58
C GLY A 37 -0.06 9.86 -6.23
N ASP A 38 -1.00 9.27 -5.50
CA ASP A 38 -2.35 9.84 -5.55
C ASP A 38 -2.14 11.33 -5.24
N ASN A 39 -2.52 12.25 -6.14
CA ASN A 39 -2.48 13.71 -5.91
C ASN A 39 -3.35 14.17 -4.71
N ALA A 40 -3.66 13.24 -3.80
CA ALA A 40 -4.25 13.44 -2.51
C ALA A 40 -3.25 14.09 -1.56
N ARG A 41 -3.70 15.16 -0.91
CA ARG A 41 -3.01 15.82 0.17
C ARG A 41 -2.75 14.84 1.32
N LYS A 42 -1.48 14.66 1.67
CA LYS A 42 -1.05 13.93 2.86
C LYS A 42 -0.97 14.93 4.03
N GLY A 43 -1.92 14.87 4.96
CA GLY A 43 -1.89 15.67 6.19
C GLY A 43 -3.11 16.58 6.43
N ALA A 44 -3.09 17.28 7.57
CA ALA A 44 -4.20 18.13 8.02
C ALA A 44 -4.29 19.45 7.24
N VAL A 45 -5.53 19.95 7.08
CA VAL A 45 -5.81 21.25 6.47
C VAL A 45 -5.60 22.34 7.52
N LYS A 46 -4.50 23.08 7.41
CA LYS A 46 -4.12 24.15 8.37
C LYS A 46 -4.84 25.48 8.15
N GLN A 47 -5.25 25.78 6.92
CA GLN A 47 -5.92 27.05 6.57
C GLN A 47 -7.44 27.07 6.80
N ARG A 48 -7.95 26.03 7.47
CA ARG A 48 -9.37 25.89 7.76
C ARG A 48 -9.55 25.44 9.19
N SER A 49 -10.57 25.98 9.82
CA SER A 49 -11.03 25.60 11.14
C SER A 49 -12.51 25.21 11.06
N GLN A 50 -12.97 24.42 12.02
CA GLN A 50 -14.37 24.00 12.10
C GLN A 50 -14.98 24.37 13.45
N VAL A 51 -16.24 24.81 13.40
CA VAL A 51 -17.05 25.17 14.56
C VAL A 51 -18.34 24.36 14.52
N LEU A 52 -18.81 23.91 15.68
CA LEU A 52 -20.12 23.29 15.81
C LEU A 52 -21.16 24.40 15.97
N ASN A 53 -22.16 24.44 15.09
CA ASN A 53 -23.31 25.30 15.27
C ASN A 53 -24.29 24.64 16.26
N THR A 54 -24.55 25.28 17.39
CA THR A 54 -25.45 24.76 18.44
C THR A 54 -26.92 24.75 18.02
N LYS A 55 -27.31 25.52 17.00
CA LYS A 55 -28.69 25.60 16.51
C LYS A 55 -29.04 24.47 15.56
N THR A 56 -28.12 24.10 14.67
CA THR A 56 -28.34 23.06 13.65
C THR A 56 -27.63 21.75 13.98
N ASN A 57 -26.76 21.73 15.00
CA ASN A 57 -25.89 20.61 15.35
C ASN A 57 -24.97 20.13 14.20
N LEU A 58 -24.71 21.02 13.24
CA LEU A 58 -23.86 20.76 12.07
C LEU A 58 -22.52 21.49 12.21
N TYR A 59 -21.48 20.89 11.65
CA TYR A 59 -20.16 21.51 11.58
C TYR A 59 -20.07 22.48 10.41
N VAL A 60 -19.51 23.65 10.66
CA VAL A 60 -19.29 24.72 9.68
C VAL A 60 -17.79 24.95 9.54
N LYS A 61 -17.31 25.08 8.30
CA LYS A 61 -15.94 25.49 8.00
C LYS A 61 -15.83 27.00 8.10
N ARG A 62 -14.83 27.47 8.83
CA ARG A 62 -14.38 28.85 8.84
C ARG A 62 -13.01 28.93 8.18
N ASP A 63 -12.84 29.95 7.35
CA ASP A 63 -11.52 30.32 6.84
C ASP A 63 -10.72 31.01 7.95
N THR A 64 -9.48 30.58 8.16
CA THR A 64 -8.65 31.08 9.27
C THR A 64 -8.00 32.43 8.98
N GLU A 65 -7.90 32.82 7.71
CA GLU A 65 -7.32 34.09 7.29
C GLU A 65 -8.39 35.18 7.21
N THR A 66 -9.56 34.84 6.66
CA THR A 66 -10.65 35.82 6.43
C THR A 66 -11.77 35.77 7.47
N GLY A 67 -11.84 34.72 8.29
CA GLY A 67 -12.89 34.53 9.29
C GLY A 67 -14.28 34.19 8.72
N LYS A 68 -14.42 34.12 7.39
CA LYS A 68 -15.67 33.84 6.70
C LYS A 68 -16.12 32.40 6.89
N PHE A 69 -17.44 32.19 6.97
CA PHE A 69 -18.06 30.88 6.93
C PHE A 69 -18.17 30.42 5.48
N MET A 70 -17.60 29.26 5.17
CA MET A 70 -17.44 28.81 3.79
C MET A 70 -18.46 27.74 3.41
N ASP A 71 -18.64 26.77 4.30
CA ASP A 71 -19.37 25.55 3.96
C ASP A 71 -19.95 24.92 5.22
N VAL A 72 -21.18 24.42 5.11
CA VAL A 72 -21.92 23.76 6.19
C VAL A 72 -22.10 22.31 5.80
N LYS A 73 -21.82 21.40 6.72
CA LYS A 73 -22.01 19.99 6.45
C LYS A 73 -23.50 19.67 6.34
N THR A 74 -23.88 18.90 5.32
CA THR A 74 -25.26 18.41 5.15
C THR A 74 -25.55 17.17 6.00
N SER A 75 -24.53 16.34 6.23
CA SER A 75 -24.56 15.17 7.11
C SER A 75 -23.93 15.48 8.46
N GLY A 76 -24.35 14.78 9.51
CA GLY A 76 -23.78 14.94 10.85
C GLY A 76 -22.27 14.66 10.92
N GLY A 77 -21.65 15.17 11.98
CA GLY A 77 -20.24 14.88 12.32
C GLY A 77 -19.22 15.87 11.74
N LYS A 78 -17.94 15.64 12.07
CA LYS A 78 -16.83 16.58 11.82
C LYS A 78 -16.33 16.52 10.38
N PHE A 79 -15.69 17.58 9.90
CA PHE A 79 -14.87 17.52 8.69
C PHE A 79 -13.58 16.74 8.96
N LYS A 80 -13.23 15.82 8.05
CA LYS A 80 -12.00 15.04 8.14
C LYS A 80 -10.80 15.97 7.94
N GLY A 81 -9.81 15.87 8.83
CA GLY A 81 -8.54 16.60 8.70
C GLY A 81 -8.62 18.12 8.92
N VAL A 82 -9.72 18.66 9.44
CA VAL A 82 -9.88 20.09 9.78
C VAL A 82 -9.84 20.27 11.30
N ARG A 83 -9.09 21.26 11.80
CA ARG A 83 -8.98 21.50 13.26
C ARG A 83 -10.28 22.05 13.84
N LYS A 84 -10.72 21.57 15.00
CA LYS A 84 -11.83 22.16 15.75
C LYS A 84 -11.34 23.41 16.48
N GLU A 85 -12.09 24.51 16.39
CA GLU A 85 -11.88 25.66 17.28
C GLU A 85 -12.25 25.22 18.72
N LYS A 86 -11.44 25.63 19.70
CA LYS A 86 -11.68 25.34 21.11
C LYS A 86 -12.65 26.37 21.68
#